data_AF-A0A0A6UGY7-F1
#
_entry.id   AF-A0A0A6UGY7-F1
#
_cell.length_a   1.000
_cell.length_b   1.000
_cell.length_c   1.000
_cell.angle_alpha   90.00
_cell.angle_beta   90.00
_cell.angle_gamma   90.00
#
_symmetry.space_group_name_H-M   'P 1'
#
loop_
_entity.id
_entity.type
_entity.pdbx_description
1 polymer ?
#
loop_
_entity_poly.entity_id
_entity_poly.type
_entity_poly.pdbx_seq_one_letter_code
_entity_poly.pdbx_strand_id
1 'polypeptide(L)'
;MARPRWPRFPDITRDELVEIARRIMAGPGPQSDDPDADWYTLLFDTNLTMPNASHLIFTASEGRTAEEIVDEALAYRPIAL
;
A
#
# COMPACT_ATOMS: atom_id res chain seq x y z
N MET A 1 -6.34 -16.43 14.22
CA MET A 1 -6.80 -15.13 14.76
C MET A 1 -7.53 -14.40 13.64
N ALA A 2 -8.66 -13.76 13.92
CA ALA A 2 -9.38 -12.97 12.89
C ALA A 2 -8.65 -11.65 12.65
N ARG A 3 -8.32 -11.33 11.40
CA ARG A 3 -7.73 -10.02 11.03
C ARG A 3 -8.81 -8.93 11.20
N PRO A 4 -8.47 -7.73 11.70
CA PRO A 4 -9.42 -6.62 11.79
C PRO A 4 -10.05 -6.33 10.43
N ARG A 5 -11.29 -5.85 10.35
CA ARG A 5 -11.88 -5.54 9.04
C ARG A 5 -11.19 -4.32 8.40
N TRP A 6 -10.75 -3.35 9.20
CA TRP A 6 -10.13 -2.08 8.78
C TRP A 6 -8.83 -1.84 9.57
N PRO A 7 -7.64 -2.11 9.02
CA PRO A 7 -6.38 -2.03 9.76
C PRO A 7 -5.74 -0.64 9.65
N ARG A 8 -6.37 0.39 10.22
CA ARG A 8 -5.79 1.74 10.29
C ARG A 8 -5.01 1.93 11.59
N PHE A 9 -3.74 2.31 11.48
CA PHE A 9 -2.83 2.53 12.59
C PHE A 9 -2.43 4.01 12.65
N PRO A 10 -2.76 4.76 13.71
CA PRO A 10 -2.49 6.20 13.81
C PRO A 10 -1.00 6.57 13.76
N ASP A 11 -0.14 5.64 14.16
CA ASP A 11 1.31 5.79 14.35
C ASP A 11 2.13 4.98 13.34
N ILE A 12 1.50 4.51 12.25
CA ILE A 12 2.21 3.79 11.20
C ILE A 12 3.36 4.63 10.65
N THR A 13 4.52 4.01 10.63
CA THR A 13 5.75 4.63 10.18
C THR A 13 5.91 4.49 8.67
N ARG A 14 6.75 5.34 8.09
CA ARG A 14 7.17 5.22 6.70
C ARG A 14 7.80 3.84 6.44
N ASP A 15 8.64 3.35 7.34
CA ASP A 15 9.34 2.08 7.16
C ASP A 15 8.38 0.88 7.17
N GLU A 16 7.31 0.93 7.98
CA GLU A 16 6.25 -0.07 7.96
C GLU A 16 5.47 -0.04 6.65
N LEU A 17 5.15 1.16 6.13
CA LEU A 17 4.52 1.31 4.81
C LEU A 17 5.41 0.74 3.69
N VAL A 18 6.72 0.98 3.76
CA VAL A 18 7.70 0.41 2.81
C VAL A 18 7.71 -1.12 2.89
N GLU A 19 7.70 -1.69 4.09
CA GLU A 19 7.65 -3.14 4.27
C GLU A 19 6.35 -3.73 3.71
N ILE A 20 5.21 -3.07 3.92
CA ILE A 20 3.93 -3.48 3.33
C ILE A 20 4.01 -3.44 1.79
N ALA A 21 4.53 -2.35 1.21
CA ALA A 21 4.69 -2.22 -0.23
C ALA A 21 5.61 -3.30 -0.81
N ARG A 22 6.73 -3.61 -0.15
CA ARG A 22 7.64 -4.71 -0.56
C ARG A 22 6.92 -6.06 -0.59
N ARG A 23 6.08 -6.36 0.40
CA ARG A 23 5.31 -7.62 0.43
C ARG A 23 4.30 -7.71 -0.69
N ILE A 24 3.63 -6.60 -1.03
CA ILE A 24 2.71 -6.55 -2.17
C ILE A 24 3.47 -6.77 -3.48
N MET A 25 4.62 -6.11 -3.66
CA MET A 25 5.46 -6.22 -4.86
C MET A 25 6.07 -7.61 -5.05
N ALA A 26 6.41 -8.30 -3.95
CA ALA A 26 6.92 -9.68 -3.99
C ALA A 26 5.82 -10.73 -4.10
N GLY A 27 4.58 -10.35 -3.83
CA GLY A 27 3.41 -11.22 -3.87
C GLY A 27 2.94 -11.50 -5.30
N PRO A 28 2.01 -12.44 -5.49
CA PRO A 28 1.51 -12.87 -6.80
C PRO A 28 0.64 -11.81 -7.53
N GLY A 29 0.60 -10.57 -7.04
CA GLY A 29 -0.16 -9.46 -7.61
C GLY A 29 -1.65 -9.47 -7.25
N PRO A 30 -2.40 -8.43 -7.65
CA PRO A 30 -3.83 -8.39 -7.41
C PRO A 30 -4.50 -9.40 -8.35
N GLN A 31 -5.51 -10.14 -7.85
CA GLN A 31 -6.23 -11.26 -8.52
C GLN A 31 -5.60 -12.66 -8.34
N SER A 32 -4.55 -12.80 -7.53
CA SER A 32 -4.21 -14.11 -6.97
C SER A 32 -5.25 -14.54 -5.94
N ASP A 33 -5.56 -15.83 -5.83
CA ASP A 33 -6.33 -16.40 -4.71
C ASP A 33 -5.56 -16.36 -3.35
N ASP A 34 -4.63 -15.42 -3.19
CA ASP A 34 -3.83 -15.22 -2.00
C ASP A 34 -4.54 -14.21 -1.06
N PRO A 35 -5.15 -14.67 0.05
CA PRO A 35 -5.82 -13.80 1.01
C PRO A 35 -4.85 -12.84 1.73
N ASP A 36 -3.54 -13.08 1.67
CA ASP A 36 -2.54 -12.17 2.20
C ASP A 36 -2.32 -10.97 1.27
N ALA A 37 -2.37 -11.17 -0.05
CA ALA A 37 -2.21 -10.10 -1.03
C ALA A 37 -3.32 -9.04 -0.92
N ASP A 38 -4.57 -9.49 -0.82
CA ASP A 38 -5.73 -8.61 -0.63
C ASP A 38 -5.64 -7.84 0.70
N TRP A 39 -5.20 -8.53 1.76
CA TRP A 39 -5.04 -7.92 3.08
C TRP A 39 -3.96 -6.84 3.12
N TYR A 40 -2.79 -7.10 2.55
CA TYR A 40 -1.71 -6.10 2.50
C TYR A 40 -2.10 -4.89 1.63
N THR A 41 -2.83 -5.10 0.55
CA THR A 41 -3.36 -4.02 -0.30
C THR A 41 -4.31 -3.12 0.50
N LEU A 42 -5.29 -3.71 1.21
CA LEU A 42 -6.19 -2.95 2.08
C LEU A 42 -5.45 -2.22 3.19
N LEU A 43 -4.45 -2.88 3.80
CA LEU A 43 -3.60 -2.29 4.83
C LEU A 43 -2.85 -1.07 4.31
N PHE A 44 -2.29 -1.15 3.10
CA PHE A 44 -1.59 -0.03 2.49
C PHE A 44 -2.53 1.16 2.24
N ASP A 45 -3.66 0.92 1.59
CA ASP A 45 -4.60 1.99 1.20
C ASP A 45 -5.25 2.68 2.40
N THR A 46 -5.56 1.94 3.46
CA THR A 46 -6.26 2.51 4.64
C THR A 46 -5.38 3.39 5.51
N ASN A 47 -4.05 3.29 5.37
CA ASN A 47 -3.07 4.05 6.15
C ASN A 47 -2.51 5.27 5.42
N LEU A 48 -2.88 5.49 4.15
CA LEU A 48 -2.42 6.61 3.35
C LEU A 48 -3.55 7.62 3.10
N THR A 49 -3.17 8.89 2.92
CA THR A 49 -4.14 9.95 2.53
C THR A 49 -4.45 9.87 1.03
N MET A 50 -3.51 9.36 0.23
CA MET A 50 -3.71 9.12 -1.19
C MET A 50 -4.82 8.08 -1.38
N PRO A 51 -5.90 8.39 -2.11
CA PRO A 51 -6.91 7.40 -2.45
C PRO A 51 -6.31 6.37 -3.40
N ASN A 52 -6.57 5.08 -3.16
CA ASN A 52 -6.07 3.95 -3.96
C ASN A 52 -4.54 3.98 -4.17
N ALA A 53 -3.78 4.26 -3.11
CA ALA A 53 -2.32 4.37 -3.17
C ALA A 53 -1.64 3.10 -3.71
N SER A 54 -2.22 1.92 -3.43
CA SER A 54 -1.77 0.63 -3.95
C SER A 54 -1.74 0.57 -5.48
N HIS A 55 -2.51 1.41 -6.17
CA HIS A 55 -2.47 1.55 -7.62
C HIS A 55 -1.07 1.88 -8.13
N LEU A 56 -0.30 2.70 -7.39
CA LEU A 56 1.10 3.02 -7.73
C LEU A 56 1.98 1.78 -7.80
N ILE A 57 1.70 0.75 -7.00
CA ILE A 57 2.44 -0.52 -7.01
C ILE A 57 2.13 -1.30 -8.30
N PHE A 58 0.86 -1.31 -8.71
CA PHE A 58 0.40 -2.11 -9.86
C PHE A 58 0.59 -1.41 -11.20
N THR A 59 0.79 -0.09 -11.22
CA THR A 59 1.06 0.69 -12.44
C THR A 59 2.47 1.25 -12.49
N ALA A 60 3.32 0.95 -11.50
CA ALA A 60 4.72 1.36 -11.54
C ALA A 60 5.38 0.85 -12.83
N SER A 61 6.12 1.73 -13.49
CA SER A 61 7.08 1.30 -14.52
C SER A 61 8.09 0.35 -13.89
N GLU A 62 8.61 -0.60 -14.68
CA GLU A 62 9.64 -1.52 -14.21
C GLU A 62 10.79 -0.76 -13.54
N GLY A 63 11.21 -1.23 -12.36
CA GLY A 63 12.36 -0.70 -11.64
C GLY A 63 12.05 0.31 -10.52
N ARG A 64 10.80 0.71 -10.29
CA ARG A 64 10.48 1.49 -9.07
C ARG A 64 10.63 0.65 -7.82
N THR A 65 11.24 1.25 -6.80
CA THR A 65 11.40 0.69 -5.46
C THR A 65 10.16 0.94 -4.60
N ALA A 66 9.99 0.14 -3.55
CA ALA A 66 8.92 0.33 -2.57
C ALA A 66 9.02 1.70 -1.88
N GLU A 67 10.24 2.15 -1.61
CA GLU A 67 10.56 3.46 -1.04
C GLU A 67 10.04 4.60 -1.90
N GLU A 68 10.32 4.59 -3.21
CA GLU A 68 9.86 5.63 -4.12
C GLU A 68 8.34 5.67 -4.23
N ILE A 69 7.68 4.51 -4.20
CA ILE A 69 6.22 4.41 -4.23
C ILE A 69 5.62 5.01 -2.96
N VAL A 70 6.17 4.66 -1.79
CA VAL A 70 5.70 5.18 -0.50
C VAL A 70 5.93 6.68 -0.38
N ASP A 71 7.09 7.17 -0.83
CA ASP A 71 7.39 8.60 -0.83
C ASP A 71 6.39 9.39 -1.68
N GLU A 72 6.04 8.89 -2.87
CA GLU A 72 5.02 9.50 -3.70
C GLU A 72 3.64 9.50 -3.03
N ALA A 73 3.25 8.37 -2.43
CA ALA A 73 1.98 8.25 -1.72
C ALA A 73 1.87 9.21 -0.53
N LEU A 74 2.96 9.41 0.21
CA LEU A 74 3.04 10.35 1.35
C LEU A 74 3.12 11.82 0.90
N ALA A 75 3.67 12.08 -0.29
CA ALA A 75 3.74 13.41 -0.88
C ALA A 75 2.37 13.88 -1.42
N TYR A 76 1.41 12.97 -1.62
CA TYR A 76 0.07 13.32 -2.10
C TYR A 76 -0.59 14.41 -1.27
N ARG A 77 -1.17 15.39 -1.96
CA ARG A 77 -1.99 16.45 -1.38
C ARG A 77 -3.34 16.46 -2.09
N PRO A 78 -4.45 16.20 -1.39
CA PRO A 78 -5.78 16.31 -1.98
C PRO A 78 -6.00 17.72 -2.54
N ILE A 79 -6.55 17.81 -3.75
CA ILE A 79 -7.03 19.07 -4.31
C ILE A 79 -8.45 19.27 -3.77
N ALA A 80 -8.74 20.43 -3.17
CA ALA A 80 -10.11 20.80 -2.86
C ALA A 80 -10.84 21.09 -4.17
N LEU A 81 -11.84 20.26 -4.50
CA LEU A 81 -12.73 20.41 -5.65
C LEU A 81 -13.99 21.19 -5.26
#